data_AF-A0A1I4IC16-F1
#
_entry.id   AF-A0A1I4IC16-F1
#
_cell.length_a   1.000
_cell.length_b   1.000
_cell.length_c   1.000
_cell.angle_alpha   90.00
_cell.angle_beta   90.00
_cell.angle_gamma   90.00
#
_symmetry.space_group_name_H-M   'P 1'
#
loop_
_entity.id
_entity.type
_entity.pdbx_description
1 polymer ?
#
loop_
_entity_poly.entity_id
_entity_poly.type
_entity_poly.pdbx_seq_one_letter_code
_entity_poly.pdbx_strand_id
1 'polypeptide(L)' 'MLTHTTGTTLAPAAPAERDMVADLMTTREAPVSDAPVWAPEAIGLLLLALLLSPREPREK' A
#
# COMPACT_ATOMS: atom_id res chain seq x y z
N MET A 1 12.92 61.14 -3.60
CA MET A 1 13.34 59.77 -3.96
C MET A 1 13.19 58.91 -2.72
N LEU A 2 12.29 57.93 -2.72
CA LEU A 2 12.09 57.00 -1.60
C LEU A 2 12.70 55.65 -2.00
N THR A 3 13.77 55.24 -1.32
CA THR A 3 14.43 53.96 -1.52
C THR A 3 13.86 52.95 -0.52
N HIS A 4 13.08 51.98 -0.99
CA HIS A 4 12.63 50.85 -0.19
C HIS A 4 13.68 49.75 -0.25
N THR A 5 14.44 49.56 0.83
CA THR A 5 15.35 48.42 0.97
C THR A 5 14.62 47.33 1.74
N THR A 6 13.90 46.46 1.03
CA THR A 6 13.29 45.26 1.63
C THR A 6 14.38 44.21 1.78
N GLY A 7 15.03 44.18 2.95
CA GLY A 7 15.88 43.07 3.34
C GLY A 7 15.03 41.90 3.80
N THR A 8 14.88 40.86 2.98
CA THR A 8 14.25 39.61 3.41
C THR A 8 15.22 38.86 4.32
N THR A 9 15.06 38.97 5.63
CA THR A 9 15.73 38.09 6.57
C THR A 9 15.14 36.69 6.43
N LEU A 10 15.93 35.75 5.90
CA LEU A 10 15.53 34.34 5.84
C LEU A 10 15.60 33.76 7.25
N ALA A 11 14.44 33.49 7.84
CA ALA A 11 14.37 32.72 9.07
C ALA A 11 14.65 31.24 8.77
N PRO A 12 15.39 30.53 9.63
CA PRO A 12 15.53 29.09 9.49
C PRO A 12 14.15 28.42 9.63
N ALA A 13 13.90 27.41 8.80
CA ALA A 13 12.66 26.62 8.86
C ALA A 13 12.39 26.10 10.29
N ALA A 14 11.11 25.95 10.65
CA ALA A 14 10.76 25.29 11.90
C ALA A 14 11.13 23.79 11.84
N PRO A 15 11.40 23.11 12.98
CA PRO A 15 11.66 21.67 12.99
C PRO A 15 10.56 20.86 12.28
N ALA A 16 9.28 21.19 12.53
CA ALA A 16 8.14 20.54 11.90
C ALA A 16 8.10 20.70 10.37
N GLU A 17 8.56 21.84 9.84
CA GLU A 17 8.65 22.06 8.38
C GLU A 17 9.74 21.17 7.77
N ARG A 18 10.86 20.99 8.48
CA ARG A 18 11.93 20.08 8.03
C ARG A 18 11.46 18.63 8.04
N ASP A 19 10.75 18.22 9.10
CA ASP A 19 10.23 16.87 9.23
C ASP A 19 9.20 16.56 8.13
N MET A 20 8.32 17.52 7.83
CA MET A 20 7.35 17.40 6.74
C MET A 20 8.02 17.28 5.37
N VAL A 21 9.08 18.07 5.11
CA VAL A 21 9.85 17.96 3.87
C VAL A 21 10.56 16.61 3.80
N ALA A 22 11.12 16.12 4.91
CA ALA A 22 11.78 14.82 4.95
C ALA A 22 10.81 13.66 4.69
N ASP A 23 9.60 13.73 5.25
CA ASP A 23 8.52 12.76 4.99
C ASP A 23 8.10 12.79 3.52
N LEU A 24 7.94 13.98 2.93
CA LEU A 24 7.56 14.13 1.51
C LEU A 24 8.65 13.61 0.55
N MET A 25 9.91 13.76 0.92
CA MET A 25 11.05 13.27 0.13
C MET A 25 11.30 11.77 0.30
N THR A 26 10.62 11.13 1.26
CA THR A 26 10.74 9.70 1.48
C THR A 26 9.68 8.99 0.66
N THR A 27 10.11 8.31 -0.41
CA THR A 27 9.22 7.39 -1.15
C THR A 27 8.83 6.27 -0.20
N ARG A 28 7.57 6.26 0.25
CA ARG A 28 7.00 5.11 0.96
C ARG A 28 6.89 3.96 -0.03
N GLU A 29 7.83 3.02 0.01
CA GLU A 29 7.71 1.78 -0.74
C GLU A 29 6.43 1.08 -0.29
N ALA A 30 5.49 0.93 -1.23
CA ALA A 30 4.32 0.11 -0.99
C ALA A 30 4.80 -1.33 -0.76
N PRO A 31 4.24 -2.07 0.21
CA PRO A 31 4.53 -3.49 0.32
C PRO A 31 4.20 -4.13 -1.03
N VAL A 32 5.21 -4.77 -1.63
CA VAL A 32 4.99 -5.61 -2.82
C VAL A 32 4.00 -6.68 -2.40
N SER A 33 2.85 -6.74 -3.08
CA SER A 33 1.90 -7.84 -2.88
C SER A 33 2.63 -9.12 -3.28
N ASP A 34 2.95 -9.95 -2.31
CA ASP A 34 3.57 -11.25 -2.55
C ASP A 34 2.63 -12.13 -3.40
N ALA A 35 3.19 -13.10 -4.09
CA ALA A 35 2.39 -14.06 -4.83
C ALA A 35 1.47 -14.83 -3.87
N PRO A 36 0.27 -15.22 -4.30
CA PRO A 36 -0.58 -16.08 -3.49
C PRO A 36 0.19 -17.34 -3.07
N VAL A 37 0.18 -17.64 -1.77
CA VAL A 37 0.77 -18.88 -1.26
C VAL A 37 0.02 -20.05 -1.89
N TRP A 38 0.74 -20.94 -2.57
CA TRP A 38 0.17 -22.15 -3.16
C TRP A 38 -0.34 -23.07 -2.04
N ALA A 39 -1.66 -23.15 -1.88
CA ALA A 39 -2.34 -23.96 -0.86
C ALA A 39 -3.16 -25.08 -1.52
N PRO A 40 -2.53 -26.23 -1.86
CA PRO A 40 -3.20 -27.34 -2.53
C PRO A 40 -4.32 -27.98 -1.68
N GLU A 41 -4.27 -27.83 -0.37
CA GLU A 41 -5.26 -28.37 0.57
C GLU A 41 -6.66 -27.78 0.33
N ALA A 42 -6.73 -26.50 -0.05
CA ALA A 42 -8.00 -25.85 -0.37
C ALA A 42 -8.69 -26.50 -1.57
N ILE A 43 -7.90 -26.92 -2.57
CA ILE A 43 -8.40 -27.66 -3.74
C ILE A 43 -8.83 -29.07 -3.33
N GLY A 44 -8.04 -29.74 -2.48
CA GLY A 44 -8.36 -31.08 -1.97
C GLY A 44 -9.67 -31.13 -1.18
N LEU A 45 -9.92 -30.14 -0.32
CA LEU A 45 -11.17 -30.03 0.44
C LEU A 45 -12.39 -29.79 -0.45
N LEU A 46 -12.26 -28.95 -1.48
CA LEU A 46 -13.34 -28.71 -2.44
C LEU A 46 -13.67 -29.97 -3.26
N LEU A 47 -12.65 -30.73 -3.68
CA LEU A 47 -12.83 -32.00 -4.37
C LEU A 47 -13.48 -33.06 -3.47
N LEU A 48 -13.04 -33.15 -2.21
CA LEU A 48 -13.63 -34.06 -1.24
C LEU A 48 -15.09 -33.70 -0.95
N ALA A 49 -15.40 -32.41 -0.76
CA ALA A 49 -16.77 -31.94 -0.56
C ALA A 49 -17.65 -32.18 -1.80
N LEU A 50 -17.09 -32.07 -3.01
CA LEU A 50 -17.79 -32.42 -4.24
C LEU A 50 -18.08 -33.93 -4.31
N LEU A 51 -17.15 -34.78 -3.89
CA LEU A 51 -17.31 -36.23 -3.91
C LEU A 51 -18.30 -36.72 -2.83
N LEU A 52 -18.31 -36.09 -1.66
CA LEU A 52 -19.27 -36.34 -0.59
C LEU A 52 -20.60 -35.58 -0.81
N SER A 53 -20.68 -34.76 -1.86
CA SER A 53 -21.88 -33.98 -2.14
C SER A 53 -23.04 -34.94 -2.42
N PRO A 54 -24.16 -34.83 -1.69
CA PRO A 54 -25.34 -35.67 -1.93
C PRO A 54 -26.08 -35.29 -3.24
N ARG A 55 -25.50 -34.39 -4.04
CA ARG A 55 -26.08 -33.88 -5.27
C ARG A 55 -25.71 -34.82 -6.42
N GLU A 56 -26.71 -35.31 -7.14
CA GLU A 56 -26.48 -36.10 -8.34
C GLU A 56 -25.73 -35.27 -9.41
N PRO A 57 -24.81 -35.89 -10.18
CA PRO A 57 -24.13 -35.21 -11.26
C PRO A 57 -25.16 -34.68 -12.25
N ARG A 58 -25.10 -33.38 -12.57
CA ARG A 58 -25.95 -32.83 -13.62
C ARG A 58 -25.41 -33.30 -14.98
N GLU A 59 -26.16 -34.19 -15.61
CA GLU A 59 -25.96 -34.54 -17.02
C GLU A 59 -26.28 -33.31 -17.89
N LYS A 60 -25.54 -33.19 -19.01
CA LYS A 60 -25.80 -32.17 -20.04
C LYS A 60 -26.93 -32.62 -20.96
#